data_AF-A0A511SXV4-F1
#
_entry.id   AF-A0A511SXV4-F1
#
_cell.length_a   1.000
_cell.length_b   1.000
_cell.length_c   1.000
_cell.angle_alpha   90.00
_cell.angle_beta   90.00
_cell.angle_gamma   90.00
#
_symmetry.space_group_name_H-M   'P 1'
#
loop_
_entity.id
_entity.type
_entity.pdbx_description
1 polymer ?
#
loop_
_entity_poly.entity_id
_entity_poly.type
_entity_poly.pdbx_seq_one_letter_code
_entity_poly.pdbx_strand_id
1 'polypeptide(L)' 'MSRPGIAALLSFLIPGVGQIYNGDILRGVFWLIITPGFWIGTGGCLGWVCHIIAAATAYNRAEDKEKYRVTVV' A
#
# COMPACT_ATOMS: atom_id res chain seq x y z
N MET A 1 -7.25 15.86 3.34
CA MET A 1 -7.05 14.73 4.28
C MET A 1 -6.76 13.46 3.49
N SER A 2 -5.54 13.32 2.95
CA SER A 2 -5.00 12.04 2.54
C SER A 2 -4.49 11.36 3.79
N ARG A 3 -5.38 10.85 4.66
CA ARG A 3 -4.96 10.30 5.97
C ARG A 3 -4.00 9.13 5.73
N PRO A 4 -2.69 9.24 5.99
CA PRO A 4 -1.74 8.18 5.65
C PRO A 4 -2.07 6.87 6.34
N GLY A 5 -2.68 6.94 7.53
CA GLY A 5 -3.21 5.77 8.24
C GLY A 5 -4.35 5.05 7.51
N ILE A 6 -5.22 5.74 6.76
CA ILE A 6 -6.25 5.10 5.93
C ILE A 6 -5.57 4.35 4.78
N ALA A 7 -4.60 4.96 4.11
CA ALA A 7 -3.84 4.30 3.05
C ALA A 7 -3.13 3.04 3.58
N ALA A 8 -2.51 3.13 4.75
CA ALA A 8 -1.87 1.99 5.42
C ALA A 8 -2.87 0.86 5.71
N LEU A 9 -4.03 1.18 6.31
CA LEU A 9 -5.06 0.21 6.66
C LEU A 9 -5.63 -0.48 5.42
N LEU A 10 -5.92 0.28 4.37
CA LEU A 10 -6.42 -0.25 3.11
C LEU A 10 -5.43 -1.25 2.49
N SER A 11 -4.14 -0.93 2.45
CA SER A 11 -3.12 -1.85 1.94
C SER A 11 -2.77 -3.01 2.87
N PHE A 12 -2.97 -2.84 4.18
CA PHE A 12 -2.84 -3.94 5.13
C PHE A 12 -3.95 -4.98 4.94
N LEU A 13 -5.19 -4.55 4.68
CA LEU A 13 -6.31 -5.45 4.40
C LEU A 13 -6.15 -6.12 3.03
N ILE A 14 -5.92 -5.30 2.00
CA ILE A 14 -5.77 -5.75 0.62
C ILE A 14 -4.53 -5.07 0.02
N PRO A 15 -3.41 -5.80 -0.12
CA PRO A 15 -2.17 -5.27 -0.63
C PRO A 15 -2.37 -4.64 -2.01
N GLY A 16 -2.12 -3.33 -2.10
CA GLY A 16 -2.32 -2.56 -3.32
C GLY A 16 -3.43 -1.51 -3.25
N VAL A 17 -4.42 -1.67 -2.36
CA VAL A 17 -5.59 -0.77 -2.31
C VAL A 17 -5.24 0.60 -1.75
N GLY A 18 -4.39 0.70 -0.73
CA GLY A 18 -3.88 1.98 -0.23
C GLY A 18 -2.98 2.71 -1.24
N GLN A 19 -2.25 1.99 -2.10
CA GLN A 19 -1.51 2.60 -3.22
C GLN A 19 -2.48 3.18 -4.25
N ILE A 20 -3.58 2.49 -4.57
CA ILE A 20 -4.65 2.99 -5.45
C ILE A 20 -5.32 4.22 -4.81
N TYR A 21 -5.60 4.18 -3.51
CA TYR A 21 -6.16 5.30 -2.76
C TYR A 21 -5.27 6.55 -2.85
N ASN A 22 -3.95 6.38 -2.84
CA ASN A 22 -3.00 7.47 -3.03
C ASN A 22 -2.92 7.96 -4.49
N GLY A 23 -3.56 7.27 -5.45
CA GLY A 23 -3.45 7.55 -6.89
C GLY A 23 -2.26 6.88 -7.58
N ASP A 24 -1.53 5.99 -6.91
CA ASP A 24 -0.42 5.22 -7.50
C ASP A 24 -0.92 3.87 -8.06
N ILE A 25 -1.75 3.93 -9.11
CA ILE A 25 -2.49 2.76 -9.66
C ILE A 25 -1.56 1.60 -10.05
N LEU A 26 -0.48 1.88 -10.79
CA LEU A 26 0.46 0.83 -11.23
C LEU A 26 1.10 0.09 -10.04
N ARG A 27 1.42 0.82 -8.96
CA ARG A 27 1.97 0.21 -7.73
C ARG A 27 0.92 -0.64 -7.04
N GLY A 28 -0.35 -0.21 -7.06
CA GLY A 28 -1.45 -1.00 -6.52
C GLY A 28 -1.66 -2.31 -7.27
N VAL A 29 -1.73 -2.25 -8.60
CA VAL A 29 -1.87 -3.45 -9.46
C VAL A 29 -0.71 -4.43 -9.26
N PHE A 30 0.53 -3.92 -9.14
CA PHE A 30 1.69 -4.75 -8.82
C PHE A 30 1.49 -5.58 -7.53
N TRP A 31 1.06 -4.94 -6.45
CA TRP A 31 0.82 -5.62 -5.18
C TRP A 31 -0.35 -6.62 -5.24
N LEU A 32 -1.40 -6.32 -6.00
CA LEU A 32 -2.56 -7.19 -6.18
C LEU A 32 -2.22 -8.49 -6.91
N ILE A 33 -1.21 -8.49 -7.79
CA ILE A 33 -0.78 -9.70 -8.52
C ILE A 33 0.24 -10.49 -7.72
N ILE A 34 1.22 -9.80 -7.13
CA ILE A 34 2.34 -10.44 -6.44
C ILE A 34 1.91 -11.12 -5.13
N THR A 35 1.04 -10.49 -4.35
CA THR A 35 0.68 -11.00 -3.02
C THR A 35 -0.04 -12.35 -3.06
N PRO A 36 -1.05 -12.58 -3.94
CA PRO A 36 -1.63 -13.92 -4.11
C PRO A 36 -0.59 -14.99 -4.49
N GLY A 37 0.40 -14.63 -5.32
CA GLY A 37 1.50 -15.52 -5.69
C GLY A 37 2.32 -15.97 -4.48
N PHE A 38 2.64 -15.05 -3.56
CA PHE A 38 3.34 -15.37 -2.31
C PHE A 38 2.47 -16.14 -1.32
N TRP A 39 1.17 -15.85 -1.25
CA TRP A 39 0.24 -16.64 -0.45
C TRP A 39 0.22 -18.11 -0.87
N ILE A 40 0.10 -18.38 -2.17
CA ILE A 40 0.06 -19.75 -2.72
C ILE A 40 1.45 -20.40 -2.64
N GLY A 41 2.51 -19.67 -3.03
CA GLY A 41 3.86 -20.22 -3.14
C GLY A 41 4.52 -20.59 -1.81
N THR A 42 4.12 -19.96 -0.69
CA THR A 42 4.73 -20.22 0.63
C THR A 42 3.76 -20.72 1.70
N GLY A 43 2.56 -21.15 1.31
CA GLY A 43 1.53 -21.56 2.29
C GLY A 43 1.10 -20.43 3.23
N GLY A 44 1.12 -19.18 2.76
CA GLY A 44 0.61 -18.01 3.49
C GLY A 44 1.61 -17.22 4.33
N CYS A 45 2.76 -17.77 4.72
CA CYS A 45 3.73 -17.05 5.57
C CYS A 45 4.28 -15.77 4.93
N LEU A 46 4.75 -15.82 3.67
CA LEU A 46 5.24 -14.60 2.98
C LEU A 46 4.11 -13.68 2.53
N GLY A 47 2.88 -14.20 2.43
CA GLY A 47 1.69 -13.38 2.17
C GLY A 47 1.57 -12.25 3.19
N TRP A 48 1.56 -12.58 4.49
CA TRP A 48 1.48 -11.58 5.57
C TRP A 48 2.61 -10.53 5.54
N VAL A 49 3.83 -10.94 5.14
CA VAL A 49 4.94 -10.00 4.96
C VAL A 49 4.60 -8.98 3.86
N CYS A 50 4.00 -9.41 2.75
CA CYS A 50 3.52 -8.52 1.71
C CYS A 50 2.46 -7.53 2.22
N HIS A 51 1.53 -7.95 3.10
CA HIS A 51 0.53 -7.05 3.70
C HIS A 51 1.18 -5.92 4.52
N ILE A 52 2.18 -6.25 5.34
CA ILE A 52 2.90 -5.27 6.17
C ILE A 52 3.71 -4.30 5.28
N ILE A 53 4.44 -4.82 4.30
CA ILE A 53 5.22 -3.98 3.38
C ILE A 53 4.30 -3.10 2.53
N ALA A 54 3.18 -3.64 2.03
CA ALA A 54 2.21 -2.86 1.27
C ALA A 54 1.60 -1.74 2.12
N ALA A 55 1.29 -1.99 3.40
CA ALA A 55 0.81 -0.98 4.33
C ALA A 55 1.84 0.13 4.58
N ALA A 56 3.08 -0.24 4.89
CA ALA A 56 4.16 0.72 5.13
C ALA A 56 4.45 1.58 3.90
N THR A 57 4.47 0.98 2.70
CA THR A 57 4.71 1.73 1.46
C THR A 57 3.54 2.65 1.09
N ALA A 58 2.30 2.24 1.37
CA ALA A 58 1.12 3.10 1.19
C ALA A 58 1.11 4.27 2.18
N TYR A 59 1.51 4.04 3.42
CA TYR A 59 1.65 5.09 4.45
C TYR A 59 2.68 6.15 4.02
N ASN A 60 3.94 5.74 3.79
CA ASN A 60 5.02 6.66 3.47
C ASN A 60 4.68 7.49 2.22
N ARG A 61 4.08 6.84 1.22
CA ARG A 61 3.70 7.51 -0.02
C ARG A 61 2.58 8.54 0.16
N ALA A 62 1.63 8.27 1.04
CA ALA A 62 0.57 9.21 1.40
C ALA A 62 1.16 10.40 2.19
N GLU A 63 2.07 10.12 3.12
CA GLU A 63 2.76 11.13 3.93
C GLU A 63 3.59 12.08 3.06
N ASP A 64 4.36 11.55 2.10
CA ASP A 64 5.16 12.36 1.17
C ASP A 64 4.27 13.31 0.32
N LYS A 65 3.13 12.79 -0.16
CA LYS A 65 2.16 13.59 -0.94
C LYS A 65 1.51 14.67 -0.08
N GLU A 66 1.21 14.36 1.18
CA GLU A 66 0.66 15.31 2.14
C GLU A 66 1.68 16.42 2.46
N LYS A 67 2.93 16.06 2.78
CA LYS A 67 4.02 17.01 3.01
C LYS A 67 4.23 17.92 1.80
N TYR A 68 4.33 17.35 0.60
CA TYR A 68 4.47 18.13 -0.63
C TYR A 68 3.32 19.13 -0.78
N ARG A 69 2.08 18.67 -0.63
CA ARG A 69 0.89 19.53 -0.71
C ARG A 69 0.95 20.70 0.30
N VAL A 70 1.47 20.51 1.50
CA VAL A 70 1.61 21.58 2.50
C VAL A 70 2.69 22.59 2.11
N THR A 71 3.77 22.17 1.45
CA THR A 71 4.87 23.07 1.06
C THR A 71 4.55 23.94 -0.17
N VAL A 72 3.70 23.47 -1.09
CA VAL A 72 3.42 24.18 -2.35
C VAL A 72 2.17 25.08 -2.28
N VAL A 73 1.52 25.18 -1.12
CA VAL A 73 0.31 25.98 -0.87
C VAL A 73 0.65 27.08 0.12
#